data_AF-A0A1S8YLG8-F1
#
_entry.id   AF-A0A1S8YLG8-F1
#
_cell.length_a   1.000
_cell.length_b   1.000
_cell.length_c   1.000
_cell.angle_alpha   90.00
_cell.angle_beta   90.00
_cell.angle_gamma   90.00
#
_symmetry.space_group_name_H-M   'P 1'
#
loop_
_entity.id
_entity.type
_entity.pdbx_description
1 polymer ?
#
loop_
_entity_poly.entity_id
_entity_poly.type
_entity_poly.pdbx_seq_one_letter_code
_entity_poly.pdbx_strand_id
1 'polypeptide(L)'
;MFIRKFLGWEEASLQEYKNCHLRYGGNFETHPDILNFIHGRADCKEKFYVHHTAGNINGSVCVWGNKHLANDITPFTPVNELCLPLARDELILPVEKNRKMVIPWKSKILSPVQKNIINSSEFFNACRSLCLAKTLDEFSKKTVQIRNREIKSFINEGGEIRDQSELSASVLFEIYDNLFEKRRGLRIDKKENVIDFIHNFRNNIFGKLLYLEGNPCAFQLITKCESLNINSFNFINIGIDKEIKELPLGTILMWININEACKTLENENQQMRFSFGRPTAEYKNRWCYQEKLSRLL
;
A
#
# COMPACT_ATOMS: atom_id res chain seq x y z
N MET A 1 1.68 -27.53 15.31
CA MET A 1 1.59 -28.13 13.95
C MET A 1 0.23 -28.80 13.74
N PHE A 2 -0.21 -29.69 14.62
CA PHE A 2 -1.51 -30.40 14.53
C PHE A 2 -2.75 -29.49 14.37
N ILE A 3 -2.92 -28.45 15.19
CA ILE A 3 -4.10 -27.56 15.12
C ILE A 3 -4.26 -26.92 13.73
N ARG A 4 -3.15 -26.59 13.05
CA ARG A 4 -3.21 -25.96 11.72
C ARG A 4 -3.76 -26.89 10.66
N LYS A 5 -3.30 -28.15 10.67
CA LYS A 5 -3.79 -29.19 9.77
C LYS A 5 -5.27 -29.50 10.01
N PHE A 6 -5.71 -29.55 11.27
CA PHE A 6 -7.14 -29.69 11.61
C PHE A 6 -7.99 -28.51 11.12
N LEU A 7 -7.41 -27.31 11.03
CA LEU A 7 -8.04 -26.12 10.46
C LEU A 7 -7.87 -26.00 8.94
N GLY A 8 -7.45 -27.08 8.25
CA GLY A 8 -7.33 -27.13 6.80
C GLY A 8 -6.07 -26.50 6.21
N TRP A 9 -5.11 -26.07 7.04
CA TRP A 9 -3.87 -25.44 6.58
C TRP A 9 -2.72 -26.44 6.44
N GLU A 10 -2.10 -26.47 5.26
CA GLU A 10 -0.94 -27.29 4.95
C GLU A 10 0.21 -26.42 4.41
N GLU A 11 1.45 -26.82 4.67
CA GLU A 11 2.63 -26.11 4.17
C GLU A 11 2.70 -26.22 2.65
N ALA A 12 3.06 -25.13 1.98
CA ALA A 12 2.95 -24.98 0.55
C ALA A 12 4.24 -24.44 -0.07
N SER A 13 4.37 -24.62 -1.37
CA SER A 13 5.37 -23.94 -2.18
C SER A 13 5.00 -22.46 -2.45
N LEU A 14 5.99 -21.65 -2.80
CA LEU A 14 5.77 -20.29 -3.31
C LEU A 14 4.87 -20.30 -4.56
N GLN A 15 4.96 -21.33 -5.40
CA GLN A 15 4.15 -21.44 -6.62
C GLN A 15 2.66 -21.63 -6.29
N GLU A 16 2.33 -22.46 -5.30
CA GLU A 16 0.95 -22.63 -4.83
C GLU A 16 0.40 -21.35 -4.21
N TYR A 17 1.21 -20.63 -3.42
CA TYR A 17 0.87 -19.30 -2.92
C TYR A 17 0.58 -18.32 -4.06
N LYS A 18 1.44 -18.26 -5.08
CA LYS A 18 1.27 -17.38 -6.25
C LYS A 18 -0.01 -17.69 -7.02
N ASN A 19 -0.31 -18.98 -7.24
CA ASN A 19 -1.56 -19.39 -7.89
C ASN A 19 -2.80 -18.96 -7.08
N CYS A 20 -2.72 -19.06 -5.75
CA CYS A 20 -3.78 -18.65 -4.85
C CYS A 20 -3.97 -17.11 -4.85
N HIS A 21 -2.86 -16.35 -4.84
CA HIS A 21 -2.90 -14.89 -4.97
C HIS A 21 -3.47 -14.43 -6.32
N LEU A 22 -3.10 -15.09 -7.42
CA LEU A 22 -3.68 -14.81 -8.73
C LEU A 22 -5.20 -15.02 -8.74
N ARG A 23 -5.68 -16.06 -8.04
CA ARG A 23 -7.09 -16.43 -8.01
C ARG A 23 -7.93 -15.56 -7.07
N TYR A 24 -7.42 -15.24 -5.89
CA TYR A 24 -8.20 -14.60 -4.82
C TYR A 24 -7.80 -13.15 -4.52
N GLY A 25 -6.73 -12.67 -5.16
CA GLY A 25 -6.22 -11.32 -4.99
C GLY A 25 -5.39 -11.14 -3.71
N GLY A 26 -5.20 -9.90 -3.32
CA GLY A 26 -4.32 -9.49 -2.23
C GLY A 26 -4.04 -7.99 -2.34
N ASN A 27 -3.26 -7.45 -1.42
CA ASN A 27 -2.66 -6.12 -1.57
C ASN A 27 -1.18 -6.27 -1.91
N PHE A 28 -0.52 -5.14 -2.18
CA PHE A 28 0.88 -5.15 -2.56
C PHE A 28 1.75 -5.85 -1.50
N GLU A 29 1.44 -5.67 -0.22
CA GLU A 29 2.12 -6.28 0.92
C GLU A 29 2.03 -7.82 0.97
N THR A 30 1.07 -8.42 0.29
CA THR A 30 0.90 -9.87 0.19
C THR A 30 1.23 -10.39 -1.22
N HIS A 31 1.75 -9.53 -2.09
CA HIS A 31 2.10 -9.93 -3.45
C HIS A 31 3.27 -10.95 -3.45
N PRO A 32 3.18 -12.07 -4.20
CA PRO A 32 4.23 -13.10 -4.20
C PRO A 32 5.61 -12.54 -4.56
N ASP A 33 5.66 -11.59 -5.50
CA ASP A 33 6.93 -11.03 -5.96
C ASP A 33 7.58 -10.11 -4.91
N ILE A 34 6.80 -9.38 -4.08
CA ILE A 34 7.39 -8.60 -2.97
C ILE A 34 7.90 -9.52 -1.87
N LEU A 35 7.18 -10.59 -1.57
CA LEU A 35 7.58 -11.57 -0.56
C LEU A 35 8.90 -12.22 -0.98
N ASN A 36 8.98 -12.71 -2.22
CA ASN A 36 10.20 -13.30 -2.78
C ASN A 36 11.37 -12.30 -2.81
N PHE A 37 11.12 -11.02 -3.13
CA PHE A 37 12.14 -9.97 -3.12
C PHE A 37 12.74 -9.75 -1.72
N ILE A 38 11.89 -9.77 -0.67
CA ILE A 38 12.31 -9.64 0.73
C ILE A 38 13.05 -10.91 1.18
N HIS A 39 12.53 -12.09 0.87
CA HIS A 39 13.13 -13.39 1.23
C HIS A 39 14.52 -13.59 0.62
N GLY A 40 14.75 -13.05 -0.58
CA GLY A 40 16.08 -13.04 -1.20
C GLY A 40 17.10 -12.10 -0.54
N ARG A 41 16.68 -11.26 0.43
CA ARG A 41 17.52 -10.20 1.04
C ARG A 41 17.58 -10.28 2.57
N ALA A 42 16.75 -11.09 3.21
CA ALA A 42 16.70 -11.23 4.66
C ALA A 42 16.15 -12.60 5.06
N ASP A 43 16.72 -13.19 6.12
CA ASP A 43 16.18 -14.40 6.73
C ASP A 43 14.89 -14.06 7.50
N CYS A 44 13.76 -14.46 6.94
CA CYS A 44 12.44 -14.22 7.50
C CYS A 44 11.91 -15.44 8.26
N LYS A 45 12.61 -16.59 8.19
CA LYS A 45 12.09 -17.91 8.54
C LYS A 45 10.71 -18.12 7.93
N GLU A 46 10.59 -17.77 6.65
CA GLU A 46 9.34 -17.74 5.92
C GLU A 46 8.78 -19.15 5.69
N LYS A 47 7.46 -19.24 5.72
CA LYS A 47 6.72 -20.42 5.29
C LYS A 47 5.47 -19.97 4.57
N PHE A 48 5.14 -20.68 3.49
CA PHE A 48 3.86 -20.54 2.80
C PHE A 48 2.92 -21.64 3.27
N TYR A 49 1.64 -21.32 3.34
CA TYR A 49 0.59 -22.28 3.64
C TYR A 49 -0.58 -22.06 2.70
N VAL A 50 -1.26 -23.14 2.34
CA VAL A 50 -2.55 -23.14 1.64
C VAL A 50 -3.64 -23.74 2.51
N HIS A 51 -4.86 -23.26 2.33
CA HIS A 51 -6.05 -23.77 3.01
C HIS A 51 -6.88 -24.62 2.04
N HIS A 52 -7.22 -25.84 2.47
CA HIS A 52 -8.02 -26.78 1.71
C HIS A 52 -9.43 -26.92 2.28
N THR A 53 -10.41 -27.01 1.39
CA THR A 53 -11.76 -27.46 1.76
C THR A 53 -12.36 -28.25 0.61
N ALA A 54 -12.86 -29.44 0.90
CA ALA A 54 -13.39 -30.37 -0.11
C ALA A 54 -12.42 -30.56 -1.31
N GLY A 55 -11.13 -30.73 -1.01
CA GLY A 55 -10.07 -30.92 -2.01
C GLY A 55 -9.60 -29.67 -2.75
N ASN A 56 -10.25 -28.51 -2.56
CA ASN A 56 -9.91 -27.27 -3.26
C ASN A 56 -9.09 -26.31 -2.38
N ILE A 57 -8.02 -25.74 -2.96
CA ILE A 57 -7.28 -24.61 -2.37
C ILE A 57 -8.17 -23.38 -2.45
N ASN A 58 -8.49 -22.80 -1.29
CA ASN A 58 -9.37 -21.64 -1.18
C ASN A 58 -8.77 -20.50 -0.34
N GLY A 59 -7.50 -20.60 0.01
CA GLY A 59 -6.76 -19.51 0.62
C GLY A 59 -5.29 -19.81 0.75
N SER A 60 -4.48 -18.78 0.90
CA SER A 60 -3.05 -18.94 1.20
C SER A 60 -2.55 -17.81 2.10
N VAL A 61 -1.46 -18.09 2.82
CA VAL A 61 -0.77 -17.09 3.65
C VAL A 61 0.74 -17.30 3.59
N CYS A 62 1.49 -16.21 3.73
CA CYS A 62 2.91 -16.24 4.05
C CYS A 62 3.08 -15.87 5.53
N VAL A 63 3.97 -16.58 6.22
CA VAL A 63 4.18 -16.45 7.66
C VAL A 63 5.67 -16.29 7.94
N TRP A 64 6.03 -15.33 8.79
CA TRP A 64 7.40 -15.12 9.25
C TRP A 64 7.58 -15.56 10.70
N GLY A 65 8.74 -16.14 11.00
CA GLY A 65 9.08 -16.65 12.34
C GLY A 65 8.05 -17.65 12.90
N ASN A 66 7.31 -18.33 12.02
CA ASN A 66 6.23 -19.27 12.34
C ASN A 66 5.08 -18.70 13.21
N LYS A 67 4.96 -17.37 13.32
CA LYS A 67 4.08 -16.72 14.31
C LYS A 67 3.18 -15.63 13.73
N HIS A 68 3.74 -14.78 12.87
CA HIS A 68 3.05 -13.61 12.32
C HIS A 68 2.83 -13.79 10.82
N LEU A 69 1.72 -13.26 10.31
CA LEU A 69 1.59 -13.08 8.87
C LEU A 69 2.72 -12.19 8.37
N ALA A 70 3.23 -12.48 7.17
CA ALA A 70 4.26 -11.68 6.54
C ALA A 70 3.83 -10.20 6.45
N ASN A 71 4.79 -9.29 6.64
CA ASN A 71 4.56 -7.84 6.67
C ASN A 71 3.65 -7.28 7.80
N ASP A 72 3.12 -8.12 8.71
CA ASP A 72 2.38 -7.66 9.92
C ASP A 72 3.26 -6.77 10.81
N ILE A 73 2.64 -5.94 11.66
CA ILE A 73 3.35 -5.02 12.57
C ILE A 73 4.04 -5.78 13.71
N THR A 74 5.34 -6.02 13.56
CA THR A 74 6.26 -6.49 14.60
C THR A 74 7.40 -5.49 14.84
N PRO A 75 7.99 -5.44 16.05
CA PRO A 75 9.05 -4.48 16.40
C PRO A 75 10.29 -4.57 15.50
N PHE A 76 10.64 -5.77 15.05
CA PHE A 76 11.74 -6.02 14.11
C PHE A 76 11.17 -6.70 12.88
N THR A 77 11.52 -6.17 11.71
CA THR A 77 11.14 -6.75 10.43
C THR A 77 12.18 -6.49 9.35
N PRO A 78 12.36 -7.45 8.44
CA PRO A 78 13.12 -7.30 7.20
C PRO A 78 12.85 -5.99 6.46
N VAL A 79 11.58 -5.57 6.36
CA VAL A 79 11.19 -4.34 5.63
C VAL A 79 11.87 -3.09 6.19
N ASN A 80 11.88 -2.95 7.52
CA ASN A 80 12.49 -1.80 8.19
C ASN A 80 14.02 -1.85 8.07
N GLU A 81 14.60 -3.05 8.23
CA GLU A 81 16.04 -3.26 8.08
C GLU A 81 16.50 -2.99 6.65
N LEU A 82 15.72 -3.34 5.65
CA LEU A 82 16.03 -3.09 4.24
C LEU A 82 15.65 -1.68 3.77
N CYS A 83 14.99 -0.88 4.61
CA CYS A 83 14.46 0.45 4.29
C CYS A 83 13.54 0.47 3.05
N LEU A 84 12.77 -0.60 2.83
CA LEU A 84 11.91 -0.69 1.63
C LEU A 84 10.71 0.26 1.74
N PRO A 85 10.32 0.95 0.66
CA PRO A 85 9.14 1.80 0.64
C PRO A 85 7.85 0.96 0.49
N LEU A 86 7.59 0.11 1.48
CA LEU A 86 6.43 -0.79 1.54
C LEU A 86 5.55 -0.39 2.73
N ALA A 87 4.24 -0.25 2.51
CA ALA A 87 3.33 0.07 3.60
C ALA A 87 3.13 -1.15 4.52
N ARG A 88 2.83 -0.90 5.79
CA ARG A 88 2.57 -1.95 6.80
C ARG A 88 1.44 -1.57 7.72
N ASP A 89 0.38 -1.06 7.11
CA ASP A 89 -0.81 -0.59 7.80
C ASP A 89 -2.03 -1.47 7.54
N GLU A 90 -2.00 -2.32 6.51
CA GLU A 90 -3.07 -3.24 6.16
C GLU A 90 -2.52 -4.50 5.48
N LEU A 91 -3.17 -5.64 5.74
CA LEU A 91 -2.99 -6.89 4.99
C LEU A 91 -4.33 -7.34 4.40
N ILE A 92 -4.35 -7.56 3.09
CA ILE A 92 -5.42 -8.24 2.37
C ILE A 92 -4.85 -9.59 1.92
N LEU A 93 -5.37 -10.68 2.47
CA LEU A 93 -4.84 -12.02 2.19
C LEU A 93 -5.51 -12.64 0.96
N PRO A 94 -4.79 -13.49 0.22
CA PRO A 94 -5.30 -14.25 -0.92
C PRO A 94 -6.22 -15.39 -0.46
N VAL A 95 -7.47 -15.06 -0.13
CA VAL A 95 -8.46 -16.01 0.38
C VAL A 95 -9.82 -15.84 -0.28
N GLU A 96 -10.55 -16.95 -0.45
CA GLU A 96 -11.90 -16.96 -0.99
C GLU A 96 -12.88 -16.22 -0.08
N LYS A 97 -13.43 -15.09 -0.54
CA LYS A 97 -14.30 -14.21 0.26
C LYS A 97 -15.63 -14.86 0.69
N ASN A 98 -16.13 -15.85 -0.06
CA ASN A 98 -17.43 -16.48 0.22
C ASN A 98 -17.33 -17.67 1.19
N ARG A 99 -16.14 -17.99 1.69
CA ARG A 99 -15.89 -19.15 2.56
C ARG A 99 -15.36 -18.71 3.91
N LYS A 100 -16.07 -19.12 4.96
CA LYS A 100 -15.61 -18.89 6.33
C LYS A 100 -14.37 -19.73 6.64
N MET A 101 -13.35 -19.13 7.23
CA MET A 101 -12.13 -19.84 7.63
C MET A 101 -11.49 -19.25 8.89
N VAL A 102 -10.67 -20.05 9.57
CA VAL A 102 -9.85 -19.64 10.72
C VAL A 102 -8.41 -19.50 10.25
N ILE A 103 -7.74 -18.40 10.58
CA ILE A 103 -6.32 -18.18 10.27
C ILE A 103 -5.50 -18.33 11.56
N PRO A 104 -4.77 -19.44 11.76
CA PRO A 104 -4.08 -19.76 13.01
C PRO A 104 -2.72 -19.06 13.18
N TRP A 105 -2.61 -17.80 12.75
CA TRP A 105 -1.43 -16.95 12.90
C TRP A 105 -1.82 -15.55 13.37
N LYS A 106 -0.84 -14.77 13.82
CA LYS A 106 -1.11 -13.44 14.38
C LYS A 106 -1.06 -12.37 13.28
N SER A 107 -2.03 -11.46 13.36
CA SER A 107 -2.02 -10.17 12.68
C SER A 107 -2.75 -9.12 13.51
N LYS A 108 -2.36 -7.85 13.39
CA LYS A 108 -3.07 -6.70 13.98
C LYS A 108 -3.66 -5.76 12.93
N ILE A 109 -3.43 -6.04 11.66
CA ILE A 109 -3.75 -5.18 10.53
C ILE A 109 -4.51 -5.92 9.43
N LEU A 110 -5.30 -6.92 9.81
CA LEU A 110 -6.15 -7.61 8.83
C LEU A 110 -7.21 -6.64 8.31
N SER A 111 -7.32 -6.56 6.99
CA SER A 111 -8.26 -5.68 6.33
C SER A 111 -9.72 -6.06 6.62
N PRO A 112 -10.62 -5.08 6.87
CA PRO A 112 -12.05 -5.32 7.05
C PRO A 112 -12.75 -5.84 5.78
N VAL A 113 -12.08 -5.81 4.62
CA VAL A 113 -12.60 -6.45 3.39
C VAL A 113 -12.69 -7.98 3.50
N GLN A 114 -11.99 -8.57 4.48
CA GLN A 114 -11.95 -10.03 4.73
C GLN A 114 -12.92 -10.46 5.83
N LYS A 115 -14.21 -10.21 5.61
CA LYS A 115 -15.31 -10.50 6.57
C LYS A 115 -15.53 -11.98 6.85
N ASN A 116 -14.92 -12.86 6.05
CA ASN A 116 -15.05 -14.30 6.14
C ASN A 116 -14.10 -14.95 7.16
N ILE A 117 -13.17 -14.19 7.75
CA ILE A 117 -12.22 -14.72 8.73
C ILE A 117 -12.85 -14.75 10.13
N ILE A 118 -13.13 -15.96 10.62
CA ILE A 118 -13.94 -16.19 11.84
C ILE A 118 -13.22 -15.67 13.09
N ASN A 119 -11.91 -15.94 13.21
CA ASN A 119 -11.13 -15.55 14.38
C ASN A 119 -10.56 -14.13 14.24
N SER A 120 -11.27 -13.23 13.54
CA SER A 120 -10.89 -11.82 13.43
C SER A 120 -11.74 -10.96 14.37
N SER A 121 -11.16 -9.92 14.96
CA SER A 121 -11.87 -8.99 15.84
C SER A 121 -11.34 -7.57 15.70
N GLU A 122 -12.26 -6.63 15.44
CA GLU A 122 -12.01 -5.19 15.53
C GLU A 122 -12.03 -4.71 16.99
N PHE A 123 -12.89 -5.32 17.82
CA PHE A 123 -13.09 -4.93 19.21
C PHE A 123 -11.81 -5.11 20.05
N PHE A 124 -11.14 -6.25 19.89
CA PHE A 124 -9.90 -6.55 20.60
C PHE A 124 -8.63 -6.06 19.87
N ASN A 125 -8.74 -5.00 19.05
CA ASN A 125 -7.63 -4.50 18.24
C ASN A 125 -7.13 -3.08 18.59
N ALA A 126 -7.33 -2.62 19.83
CA ALA A 126 -6.83 -1.32 20.31
C ALA A 126 -7.19 -0.14 19.39
N CYS A 127 -8.41 -0.17 18.84
CA CYS A 127 -8.94 0.85 17.92
C CYS A 127 -8.03 1.16 16.72
N ARG A 128 -7.23 0.19 16.24
CA ARG A 128 -6.44 0.37 15.01
C ARG A 128 -7.38 0.65 13.83
N SER A 129 -7.07 1.70 13.10
CA SER A 129 -7.80 2.10 11.90
C SER A 129 -6.85 2.57 10.81
N LEU A 130 -7.39 2.63 9.60
CA LEU A 130 -6.75 3.05 8.38
C LEU A 130 -7.46 4.31 7.86
N CYS A 131 -6.72 5.29 7.36
CA CYS A 131 -7.27 6.41 6.62
C CYS A 131 -7.37 6.04 5.13
N LEU A 132 -8.58 5.89 4.61
CA LEU A 132 -8.83 5.61 3.20
C LEU A 132 -9.31 6.86 2.49
N ALA A 133 -8.70 7.20 1.35
CA ALA A 133 -9.05 8.37 0.57
C ALA A 133 -10.47 8.24 0.04
N LYS A 134 -11.19 9.36 0.10
CA LYS A 134 -12.48 9.54 -0.52
C LYS A 134 -12.35 9.46 -2.05
N THR A 135 -13.35 8.91 -2.72
CA THR A 135 -13.52 9.01 -4.18
C THR A 135 -14.01 10.41 -4.56
N LEU A 136 -13.94 10.74 -5.86
CA LEU A 136 -14.26 12.09 -6.34
C LEU A 136 -15.70 12.53 -6.06
N ASP A 137 -16.64 11.58 -6.06
CA ASP A 137 -18.06 11.78 -5.76
C ASP A 137 -18.36 12.00 -4.27
N GLU A 138 -17.47 11.57 -3.38
CA GLU A 138 -17.57 11.80 -1.93
C GLU A 138 -17.09 13.20 -1.52
N PHE A 139 -16.40 13.94 -2.41
CA PHE A 139 -16.02 15.32 -2.16
C PHE A 139 -17.13 16.31 -2.51
N SER A 140 -17.27 17.37 -1.71
CA SER A 140 -18.21 18.45 -2.04
C SER A 140 -17.84 19.14 -3.36
N LYS A 141 -18.83 19.61 -4.12
CA LYS A 141 -18.61 20.39 -5.36
C LYS A 141 -17.67 21.58 -5.14
N LYS A 142 -17.77 22.25 -3.98
CA LYS A 142 -16.89 23.35 -3.59
C LYS A 142 -15.43 22.88 -3.45
N THR A 143 -15.21 21.74 -2.78
CA THR A 143 -13.86 21.16 -2.63
C THR A 143 -13.25 20.85 -3.99
N VAL A 144 -13.99 20.15 -4.85
CA VAL A 144 -13.57 19.80 -6.21
C VAL A 144 -13.16 21.05 -7.00
N GLN A 145 -14.01 22.09 -6.98
CA GLN A 145 -13.72 23.36 -7.64
C GLN A 145 -12.46 24.04 -7.12
N ILE A 146 -12.25 24.07 -5.79
CA ILE A 146 -11.05 24.66 -5.21
C ILE A 146 -9.80 23.89 -5.63
N ARG A 147 -9.80 22.55 -5.52
CA ARG A 147 -8.63 21.75 -5.90
C ARG A 147 -8.28 21.90 -7.38
N ASN A 148 -9.29 21.95 -8.26
CA ASN A 148 -9.07 22.19 -9.68
C ASN A 148 -8.55 23.60 -9.98
N ARG A 149 -8.92 24.62 -9.19
CA ARG A 149 -8.34 25.97 -9.29
C ARG A 149 -6.88 25.98 -8.82
N GLU A 150 -6.55 25.26 -7.75
CA GLU A 150 -5.16 25.13 -7.27
C GLU A 150 -4.26 24.48 -8.34
N ILE A 151 -4.73 23.44 -9.03
CA ILE A 151 -3.99 22.88 -10.18
C ILE A 151 -3.80 23.93 -11.28
N LYS A 152 -4.86 24.64 -11.67
CA LYS A 152 -4.76 25.66 -12.73
C LYS A 152 -3.80 26.80 -12.36
N SER A 153 -3.82 27.26 -11.10
CA SER A 153 -2.87 28.27 -10.61
C SER A 153 -1.44 27.77 -10.74
N PHE A 154 -1.19 26.54 -10.29
CA PHE A 154 0.13 25.91 -10.40
C PHE A 154 0.64 25.86 -11.85
N ILE A 155 -0.19 25.42 -12.80
CA ILE A 155 0.19 25.40 -14.22
C ILE A 155 0.43 26.83 -14.76
N ASN A 156 -0.41 27.79 -14.39
CA ASN A 156 -0.26 29.19 -14.83
C ASN A 156 1.03 29.84 -14.31
N GLU A 157 1.55 29.37 -13.18
CA GLU A 157 2.83 29.79 -12.60
C GLU A 157 4.03 29.04 -13.21
N GLY A 158 3.87 28.36 -14.34
CA GLY A 158 4.94 27.61 -15.00
C GLY A 158 5.13 26.20 -14.44
N GLY A 159 4.13 25.68 -13.72
CA GLY A 159 4.11 24.32 -13.23
C GLY A 159 3.86 23.28 -14.32
N GLU A 160 4.50 22.12 -14.20
CA GLU A 160 4.26 20.94 -15.04
C GLU A 160 3.93 19.73 -14.16
N ILE A 161 3.07 18.85 -14.67
CA ILE A 161 2.72 17.58 -14.03
C ILE A 161 3.22 16.45 -14.91
N ARG A 162 4.11 15.61 -14.39
CA ARG A 162 4.69 14.46 -15.10
C ARG A 162 4.37 13.16 -14.39
N ASP A 163 4.33 12.06 -15.14
CA ASP A 163 4.18 10.74 -14.56
C ASP A 163 5.51 10.19 -14.05
N GLN A 164 5.50 9.47 -12.93
CA GLN A 164 6.69 8.80 -12.42
C GLN A 164 7.30 7.80 -13.41
N SER A 165 6.48 7.22 -14.30
CA SER A 165 6.91 6.23 -15.30
C SER A 165 7.80 6.82 -16.40
N GLU A 166 7.80 8.14 -16.58
CA GLU A 166 8.67 8.84 -17.53
C GLU A 166 10.15 8.81 -17.11
N LEU A 167 10.43 8.44 -15.86
CA LEU A 167 11.77 8.46 -15.27
C LEU A 167 12.32 7.05 -15.06
N SER A 168 13.65 6.92 -15.08
CA SER A 168 14.32 5.71 -14.61
C SER A 168 14.21 5.59 -13.09
N ALA A 169 14.39 4.38 -12.55
CA ALA A 169 14.34 4.14 -11.10
C ALA A 169 15.34 5.00 -10.33
N SER A 170 16.58 5.10 -10.83
CA SER A 170 17.64 5.92 -10.23
C SER A 170 17.29 7.41 -10.21
N VAL A 171 16.80 7.95 -11.34
CA VAL A 171 16.42 9.37 -11.43
C VAL A 171 15.22 9.68 -10.53
N LEU A 172 14.22 8.80 -10.51
CA LEU A 172 13.06 8.96 -9.62
C LEU A 172 13.48 8.95 -8.14
N PHE A 173 14.38 8.04 -7.75
CA PHE A 173 14.91 7.99 -6.40
C PHE A 173 15.66 9.27 -6.02
N GLU A 174 16.57 9.76 -6.87
CA GLU A 174 17.34 10.98 -6.59
C GLU A 174 16.42 12.20 -6.41
N ILE A 175 15.40 12.34 -7.27
CA ILE A 175 14.38 13.39 -7.11
C ILE A 175 13.62 13.23 -5.78
N TYR A 176 13.17 12.00 -5.48
CA TYR A 176 12.43 11.71 -4.26
C TYR A 176 13.26 12.00 -3.00
N ASP A 177 14.52 11.57 -2.98
CA ASP A 177 15.45 11.74 -1.86
C ASP A 177 15.79 13.22 -1.63
N ASN A 178 16.05 13.98 -2.70
CA ASN A 178 16.24 15.43 -2.64
C ASN A 178 15.02 16.16 -2.05
N LEU A 179 13.82 15.83 -2.54
CA LEU A 179 12.57 16.43 -2.06
C LEU A 179 12.21 15.97 -0.64
N PHE A 180 12.59 14.75 -0.28
CA PHE A 180 12.42 14.21 1.07
C PHE A 180 13.32 14.95 2.06
N GLU A 181 14.58 15.20 1.70
CA GLU A 181 15.50 16.01 2.50
C GLU A 181 15.00 17.45 2.67
N LYS A 182 14.62 18.12 1.58
CA LYS A 182 14.02 19.47 1.68
C LYS A 182 12.86 19.48 2.67
N ARG A 183 12.02 18.44 2.67
CA ARG A 183 10.89 18.33 3.60
C ARG A 183 11.29 17.97 5.03
N ARG A 184 12.17 17.00 5.24
CA ARG A 184 12.42 16.34 6.53
C ARG A 184 13.75 16.68 7.19
N GLY A 185 14.69 17.26 6.44
CA GLY A 185 16.06 17.54 6.87
C GLY A 185 16.93 16.28 6.97
N LEU A 186 16.54 15.20 6.28
CA LEU A 186 17.17 13.88 6.37
C LEU A 186 17.13 13.22 4.99
N ARG A 187 18.18 12.46 4.62
CA ARG A 187 18.21 11.60 3.43
C ARG A 187 17.68 10.20 3.73
N ILE A 188 17.27 9.50 2.68
CA ILE A 188 16.82 8.11 2.74
C ILE A 188 18.05 7.21 2.85
N ASP A 189 18.07 6.36 3.87
CA ASP A 189 19.11 5.35 4.05
C ASP A 189 18.95 4.19 3.05
N LYS A 190 20.03 3.43 2.84
CA LYS A 190 20.08 2.25 1.95
C LYS A 190 19.53 2.54 0.55
N LYS A 191 20.01 3.63 -0.04
CA LYS A 191 19.73 4.08 -1.42
C LYS A 191 19.61 2.93 -2.41
N GLU A 192 20.57 2.01 -2.44
CA GLU A 192 20.64 0.92 -3.40
C GLU A 192 19.41 -0.01 -3.28
N ASN A 193 18.97 -0.31 -2.05
CA ASN A 193 17.78 -1.13 -1.82
C ASN A 193 16.52 -0.45 -2.36
N VAL A 194 16.41 0.87 -2.20
CA VAL A 194 15.24 1.64 -2.65
C VAL A 194 15.22 1.76 -4.17
N ILE A 195 16.38 2.00 -4.80
CA ILE A 195 16.51 2.01 -6.27
C ILE A 195 16.15 0.64 -6.84
N ASP A 196 16.69 -0.44 -6.26
CA ASP A 196 16.38 -1.81 -6.65
C ASP A 196 14.90 -2.11 -6.52
N PHE A 197 14.28 -1.71 -5.42
CA PHE A 197 12.85 -1.87 -5.21
C PHE A 197 12.05 -1.14 -6.29
N ILE A 198 12.34 0.14 -6.53
CA ILE A 198 11.65 0.93 -7.56
C ILE A 198 11.84 0.27 -8.92
N HIS A 199 13.05 -0.21 -9.25
CA HIS A 199 13.35 -0.89 -10.50
C HIS A 199 12.58 -2.21 -10.69
N ASN A 200 12.57 -3.08 -9.68
CA ASN A 200 11.89 -4.37 -9.76
C ASN A 200 10.36 -4.22 -9.78
N PHE A 201 9.84 -3.17 -9.15
CA PHE A 201 8.41 -2.94 -8.97
C PHE A 201 7.92 -1.72 -9.74
N ARG A 202 8.55 -1.34 -10.88
CA ARG A 202 8.17 -0.12 -11.64
C ARG A 202 6.68 -0.06 -11.96
N ASN A 203 6.08 -1.19 -12.34
CA ASN A 203 4.65 -1.28 -12.66
C ASN A 203 3.76 -1.15 -11.42
N ASN A 204 4.31 -1.36 -10.23
CA ASN A 204 3.64 -1.15 -8.95
C ASN A 204 3.97 0.22 -8.34
N ILE A 205 4.82 1.05 -8.95
CA ILE A 205 4.98 2.45 -8.52
C ILE A 205 3.90 3.30 -9.19
N PHE A 206 3.32 4.19 -8.41
CA PHE A 206 2.27 5.11 -8.84
C PHE A 206 2.55 6.52 -8.31
N GLY A 207 2.01 7.51 -9.01
CA GLY A 207 2.02 8.90 -8.58
C GLY A 207 2.56 9.86 -9.63
N LYS A 208 2.12 11.11 -9.53
CA LYS A 208 2.62 12.22 -10.34
C LYS A 208 3.76 12.96 -9.64
N LEU A 209 4.59 13.60 -10.45
CA LEU A 209 5.59 14.56 -10.05
C LEU A 209 5.14 15.96 -10.46
N LEU A 210 5.40 16.92 -9.59
CA LEU A 210 5.24 18.34 -9.89
C LEU A 210 6.62 18.94 -10.18
N TYR A 211 6.71 19.70 -11.26
CA TYR A 211 7.86 20.52 -11.61
C TYR A 211 7.43 21.98 -11.65
N LEU A 212 8.28 22.89 -11.18
CA LEU A 212 8.09 24.33 -11.33
C LEU A 212 9.32 24.89 -12.04
N GLU A 213 9.11 25.56 -13.18
CA GLU A 213 10.20 26.11 -14.00
C GLU A 213 11.28 25.06 -14.34
N GLY A 214 10.84 23.84 -14.67
CA GLY A 214 11.72 22.72 -15.01
C GLY A 214 12.38 22.00 -13.82
N ASN A 215 12.17 22.45 -12.58
CA ASN A 215 12.75 21.83 -11.39
C ASN A 215 11.71 20.98 -10.63
N PRO A 216 12.02 19.73 -10.22
CA PRO A 216 11.11 18.95 -9.39
C PRO A 216 10.83 19.64 -8.06
N CYS A 217 9.55 19.79 -7.71
CA CYS A 217 9.13 20.48 -6.48
C CYS A 217 8.24 19.64 -5.56
N ALA A 218 7.59 18.58 -6.07
CA ALA A 218 6.89 17.61 -5.21
C ALA A 218 6.75 16.24 -5.86
N PHE A 219 6.85 15.19 -5.04
CA PHE A 219 6.57 13.82 -5.44
C PHE A 219 6.00 13.01 -4.28
N GLN A 220 4.94 12.24 -4.54
CA GLN A 220 4.30 11.35 -3.59
C GLN A 220 4.58 9.91 -4.04
N LEU A 221 5.40 9.21 -3.27
CA LEU A 221 5.70 7.81 -3.52
C LEU A 221 4.51 6.96 -3.09
N ILE A 222 3.86 6.32 -4.06
CA ILE A 222 2.71 5.44 -3.86
C ILE A 222 3.05 4.09 -4.46
N THR A 223 2.73 3.01 -3.75
CA THR A 223 2.73 1.66 -4.34
C THR A 223 1.32 1.28 -4.73
N LYS A 224 1.14 0.61 -5.86
CA LYS A 224 -0.14 0.09 -6.34
C LYS A 224 -0.11 -1.42 -6.54
N CYS A 225 -1.24 -2.07 -6.29
CA CYS A 225 -1.48 -3.45 -6.67
C CYS A 225 -2.92 -3.62 -7.11
N GLU A 226 -3.08 -4.10 -8.34
CA GLU A 226 -4.36 -4.44 -8.95
C GLU A 226 -4.68 -5.90 -8.63
N SER A 227 -5.90 -6.14 -8.18
CA SER A 227 -6.43 -7.47 -7.88
C SER A 227 -7.87 -7.54 -8.35
N LEU A 228 -8.42 -8.76 -8.48
CA LEU A 228 -9.71 -9.02 -9.14
C LEU A 228 -10.83 -8.00 -8.80
N ASN A 229 -10.96 -7.62 -7.52
CA ASN A 229 -12.03 -6.74 -7.04
C ASN A 229 -11.53 -5.48 -6.34
N ILE A 230 -10.21 -5.33 -6.14
CA ILE A 230 -9.64 -4.22 -5.35
C ILE A 230 -8.38 -3.70 -6.04
N ASN A 231 -8.36 -2.41 -6.34
CA ASN A 231 -7.16 -1.69 -6.74
C ASN A 231 -6.63 -0.97 -5.51
N SER A 232 -5.55 -1.52 -4.93
CA SER A 232 -4.93 -1.00 -3.72
C SER A 232 -3.85 0.02 -4.05
N PHE A 233 -3.85 1.14 -3.33
CA PHE A 233 -2.84 2.19 -3.42
C PHE A 233 -2.37 2.54 -2.01
N ASN A 234 -1.07 2.54 -1.77
CA ASN A 234 -0.51 2.87 -0.47
C ASN A 234 0.37 4.11 -0.57
N PHE A 235 -0.07 5.20 0.06
CA PHE A 235 0.73 6.41 0.25
C PHE A 235 1.85 6.11 1.24
N ILE A 236 3.06 5.90 0.71
CA ILE A 236 4.26 5.64 1.53
C ILE A 236 4.76 6.95 2.15
N ASN A 237 5.13 7.92 1.31
CA ASN A 237 5.60 9.22 1.76
C ASN A 237 5.55 10.26 0.64
N ILE A 238 5.76 11.52 1.00
CA ILE A 238 5.78 12.65 0.06
C ILE A 238 7.02 13.51 0.32
N GLY A 239 7.78 13.78 -0.73
CA GLY A 239 8.81 14.80 -0.76
C GLY A 239 8.21 16.09 -1.33
N ILE A 240 8.53 17.23 -0.70
CA ILE A 240 8.10 18.55 -1.16
C ILE A 240 9.25 19.54 -0.95
N ASP A 241 9.40 20.45 -1.89
CA ASP A 241 10.18 21.65 -1.66
C ASP A 241 9.38 22.60 -0.75
N LYS A 242 9.90 22.89 0.44
CA LYS A 242 9.25 23.77 1.41
C LYS A 242 9.59 25.24 1.21
N GLU A 243 10.53 25.55 0.31
CA GLU A 243 10.90 26.93 -0.02
C GLU A 243 9.82 27.62 -0.85
N ILE A 244 9.08 26.84 -1.64
CA ILE A 244 7.89 27.29 -2.40
C ILE A 244 6.69 27.33 -1.43
N LYS A 245 6.35 28.53 -0.93
CA LYS A 245 5.34 28.72 0.12
C LYS A 245 3.98 29.16 -0.42
N GLU A 246 3.99 29.76 -1.61
CA GLU A 246 2.85 30.38 -2.27
C GLU A 246 1.88 29.33 -2.82
N LEU A 247 2.40 28.13 -3.13
CA LEU A 247 1.66 27.04 -3.75
C LEU A 247 1.42 25.88 -2.78
N PRO A 248 0.19 25.33 -2.70
CA PRO A 248 -0.11 24.20 -1.83
C PRO A 248 0.31 22.86 -2.46
N LEU A 249 1.61 22.68 -2.74
CA LEU A 249 2.15 21.56 -3.54
C LEU A 249 1.67 20.17 -3.07
N GLY A 250 1.75 19.90 -1.77
CA GLY A 250 1.32 18.59 -1.22
C GLY A 250 -0.18 18.33 -1.42
N THR A 251 -0.99 19.36 -1.35
CA THR A 251 -2.44 19.30 -1.56
C THR A 251 -2.78 19.07 -3.03
N ILE A 252 -2.13 19.80 -3.93
CA ILE A 252 -2.27 19.63 -5.38
C ILE A 252 -1.94 18.19 -5.75
N LEU A 253 -0.83 17.68 -5.23
CA LEU A 253 -0.36 16.34 -5.54
C LEU A 253 -1.27 15.23 -5.00
N MET A 254 -1.76 15.37 -3.76
CA MET A 254 -2.77 14.44 -3.22
C MET A 254 -4.04 14.41 -4.08
N TRP A 255 -4.53 15.57 -4.52
CA TRP A 255 -5.73 15.65 -5.37
C TRP A 255 -5.51 14.99 -6.73
N ILE A 256 -4.39 15.28 -7.39
CA ILE A 256 -4.04 14.68 -8.69
C ILE A 256 -3.96 13.16 -8.56
N ASN A 257 -3.26 12.64 -7.56
CA ASN A 257 -3.07 11.21 -7.41
C ASN A 257 -4.36 10.46 -7.06
N ILE A 258 -5.25 11.05 -6.25
CA ILE A 258 -6.58 10.47 -6.00
C ILE A 258 -7.40 10.44 -7.29
N ASN A 259 -7.42 11.53 -8.05
CA ASN A 259 -8.13 11.60 -9.32
C ASN A 259 -7.62 10.55 -10.32
N GLU A 260 -6.31 10.40 -10.45
CA GLU A 260 -5.73 9.38 -11.31
C GLU A 260 -6.02 7.96 -10.82
N ALA A 261 -5.96 7.70 -9.52
CA ALA A 261 -6.33 6.40 -8.97
C ALA A 261 -7.80 6.04 -9.28
N CYS A 262 -8.72 7.01 -9.19
CA CYS A 262 -10.13 6.80 -9.54
C CYS A 262 -10.31 6.42 -11.02
N LYS A 263 -9.48 6.97 -11.92
CA LYS A 263 -9.53 6.65 -13.36
C LYS A 263 -8.98 5.27 -13.72
N THR A 264 -8.25 4.61 -12.81
CA THR A 264 -7.73 3.25 -13.04
C THR A 264 -8.75 2.13 -12.85
N LEU A 265 -9.97 2.45 -12.38
CA LEU A 265 -11.03 1.46 -12.20
C LEU A 265 -11.62 1.13 -13.58
N GLU A 266 -11.49 -0.13 -13.99
CA GLU A 266 -11.91 -0.61 -15.32
C GLU A 266 -13.37 -1.05 -15.37
N ASN A 267 -13.95 -1.39 -14.20
CA ASN A 267 -15.33 -1.82 -14.09
C ASN A 267 -15.96 -1.36 -12.76
N GLU A 268 -17.29 -1.28 -12.75
CA GLU A 268 -18.07 -0.79 -11.60
C GLU A 268 -17.92 -1.67 -10.34
N ASN A 269 -17.42 -2.90 -10.48
CA ASN A 269 -17.22 -3.82 -9.36
C ASN A 269 -15.84 -3.70 -8.69
N GLN A 270 -14.90 -2.98 -9.30
CA GLN A 270 -13.59 -2.73 -8.71
C GLN A 270 -13.68 -1.60 -7.69
N GLN A 271 -13.19 -1.87 -6.48
CA GLN A 271 -13.09 -0.87 -5.43
C GLN A 271 -11.69 -0.25 -5.43
N MET A 272 -11.61 1.08 -5.48
CA MET A 272 -10.38 1.80 -5.12
C MET A 272 -10.17 1.71 -3.62
N ARG A 273 -8.99 1.26 -3.20
CA ARG A 273 -8.58 1.24 -1.79
C ARG A 273 -7.27 2.02 -1.62
N PHE A 274 -7.41 3.33 -1.55
CA PHE A 274 -6.29 4.25 -1.45
C PHE A 274 -6.01 4.60 0.01
N SER A 275 -5.00 3.95 0.60
CA SER A 275 -4.56 4.14 1.97
C SER A 275 -3.62 5.34 2.12
N PHE A 276 -3.94 6.21 3.08
CA PHE A 276 -3.06 7.24 3.63
C PHE A 276 -2.31 6.73 4.88
N GLY A 277 -2.41 5.43 5.19
CA GLY A 277 -1.87 4.82 6.40
C GLY A 277 -2.69 5.15 7.65
N ARG A 278 -2.06 5.06 8.83
CA ARG A 278 -2.72 5.27 10.14
C ARG A 278 -3.22 6.71 10.35
N PRO A 279 -4.25 6.95 11.20
CA PRO A 279 -4.78 8.29 11.50
C PRO A 279 -3.85 9.10 12.45
N THR A 280 -2.62 9.34 12.04
CA THR A 280 -1.59 10.01 12.84
C THR A 280 -1.48 11.52 12.58
N ALA A 281 -2.25 12.06 11.64
CA ALA A 281 -2.21 13.47 11.27
C ALA A 281 -3.60 14.00 10.90
N GLU A 282 -3.96 15.16 11.46
CA GLU A 282 -5.30 15.76 11.32
C GLU A 282 -5.68 16.06 9.87
N TYR A 283 -4.72 16.45 9.03
CA TYR A 283 -4.98 16.78 7.63
C TYR A 283 -5.66 15.64 6.87
N LYS A 284 -5.44 14.37 7.29
CA LYS A 284 -6.05 13.19 6.67
C LYS A 284 -7.57 13.21 6.75
N ASN A 285 -8.17 13.85 7.77
CA ASN A 285 -9.63 13.96 7.89
C ASN A 285 -10.28 14.73 6.73
N ARG A 286 -9.51 15.59 6.03
CA ARG A 286 -9.98 16.30 4.84
C ARG A 286 -10.08 15.38 3.61
N TRP A 287 -9.19 14.40 3.54
CA TRP A 287 -9.02 13.52 2.38
C TRP A 287 -9.66 12.15 2.55
N CYS A 288 -9.79 11.71 3.80
CA CYS A 288 -10.07 10.32 4.11
C CYS A 288 -11.27 10.16 5.02
N TYR A 289 -11.89 8.99 4.94
CA TYR A 289 -12.65 8.41 6.05
C TYR A 289 -11.75 7.40 6.78
N GLN A 290 -12.17 6.98 7.98
CA GLN A 290 -11.45 5.96 8.74
C GLN A 290 -12.19 4.63 8.68
N GLU A 291 -11.44 3.54 8.49
CA GLU A 291 -11.96 2.18 8.54
C GLU A 291 -11.20 1.37 9.59
N LYS A 292 -11.91 0.60 10.43
CA LYS A 292 -11.28 -0.19 11.49
C LYS A 292 -10.59 -1.42 10.92
N LEU A 293 -9.44 -1.75 11.48
CA LEU A 293 -8.70 -2.96 11.17
C LEU A 293 -9.02 -4.06 12.18
N SER A 294 -8.91 -5.31 11.74
CA SER A 294 -9.08 -6.47 12.60
C SER A 294 -7.75 -7.04 13.07
N ARG A 295 -7.77 -7.62 14.27
CA ARG A 295 -6.72 -8.52 14.77
C ARG A 295 -7.17 -9.97 14.58
N LEU A 296 -6.23 -10.87 14.31
CA LEU A 296 -6.44 -12.31 14.46
C LEU A 296 -6.27 -12.72 15.94
N LEU A 297 -7.30 -13.38 16.48
CA LEU A 297 -7.38 -13.90 17.85
C LEU A 297 -6.61 -15.21 17.99
#